data_AF-A0A0Q0FG44-F1
#
_entry.id   AF-A0A0Q0FG44-F1
#
_cell.length_a   1.000
_cell.length_b   1.000
_cell.length_c   1.000
_cell.angle_alpha   90.00
_cell.angle_beta   90.00
_cell.angle_gamma   90.00
#
_symmetry.space_group_name_H-M   'P 1'
#
loop_
_entity.id
_entity.type
_entity.pdbx_description
1 polymer ?
#
loop_
_entity_poly.entity_id
_entity_poly.type
_entity_poly.pdbx_seq_one_letter_code
_entity_poly.pdbx_strand_id
1 'polypeptide(L)'
;MSISELRSLANCLEQDVYNIDLAAKHLRLLADYDKFTSIGMDEVRIIGARYNRGTNPSIEKIKEDTSYGDFIVKRWNFFGQLVR
;
A
#
# COMPACT_ATOMS: atom_id res chain seq x y z
N MET A 1 9.47 1.34 -22.68
CA MET A 1 8.89 0.01 -22.42
C MET A 1 8.19 -0.45 -23.68
N SER A 2 8.56 -1.62 -24.21
CA SER A 2 7.98 -2.22 -25.40
C SER A 2 6.64 -2.92 -25.09
N ILE A 3 5.87 -3.28 -26.12
CA ILE A 3 4.60 -3.99 -25.95
C ILE A 3 4.81 -5.37 -25.30
N SER A 4 5.91 -6.06 -25.62
CA SER A 4 6.23 -7.36 -25.03
C SER A 4 6.60 -7.24 -23.56
N GLU A 5 7.35 -6.19 -23.19
CA GLU A 5 7.66 -5.88 -21.79
C GLU A 5 6.38 -5.56 -21.00
N LEU A 6 5.48 -4.75 -21.56
CA LEU A 6 4.21 -4.41 -20.92
C LEU A 6 3.34 -5.66 -20.70
N ARG A 7 3.24 -6.53 -21.71
CA ARG A 7 2.47 -7.79 -21.60
C ARG A 7 3.09 -8.72 -20.55
N SER A 8 4.41 -8.83 -20.52
CA SER A 8 5.10 -9.66 -19.53
C SER A 8 4.87 -9.13 -18.11
N LEU A 9 4.92 -7.82 -17.91
CA LEU A 9 4.61 -7.19 -16.62
C LEU A 9 3.15 -7.42 -16.22
N ALA A 10 2.20 -7.23 -17.12
CA ALA A 10 0.78 -7.48 -16.86
C ALA A 10 0.54 -8.93 -16.41
N ASN A 11 1.11 -9.90 -17.14
CA ASN A 11 1.03 -11.31 -16.77
C ASN A 11 1.59 -11.59 -15.38
N CYS A 12 2.68 -10.93 -14.98
CA CYS A 12 3.21 -11.05 -13.62
C CYS A 12 2.26 -10.48 -12.59
N LEU A 13 1.69 -9.29 -12.83
CA LEU A 13 0.76 -8.63 -11.91
C LEU A 13 -0.54 -9.41 -11.69
N GLU A 14 -0.94 -10.23 -12.66
CA GLU A 14 -2.10 -11.13 -12.56
C GLU A 14 -1.83 -12.38 -11.72
N GLN A 15 -0.58 -12.67 -11.35
CA GLN A 15 -0.24 -13.76 -10.44
C GLN A 15 -0.16 -13.24 -9.00
N ASP A 16 -0.97 -13.81 -8.11
CA ASP A 16 -1.10 -13.36 -6.71
C ASP A 16 0.25 -13.23 -5.99
N VAL A 17 1.16 -14.20 -6.16
CA VAL A 17 2.48 -14.19 -5.49
C VAL A 17 3.30 -12.94 -5.88
N TYR A 18 3.32 -12.57 -7.16
CA TYR A 18 4.04 -11.39 -7.62
C TYR A 18 3.29 -10.10 -7.26
N ASN A 19 1.96 -10.11 -7.32
CA ASN A 19 1.14 -8.97 -6.95
C ASN A 19 1.32 -8.61 -5.47
N ILE A 20 1.22 -9.60 -4.59
CA ILE A 20 1.38 -9.44 -3.14
C ILE A 20 2.78 -8.96 -2.79
N ASP A 21 3.83 -9.54 -3.39
CA ASP A 21 5.22 -9.11 -3.17
C ASP A 21 5.44 -7.65 -3.63
N LEU A 22 4.92 -7.28 -4.81
CA LEU A 22 5.05 -5.91 -5.31
C LEU A 22 4.27 -4.92 -4.45
N ALA A 23 3.05 -5.25 -4.04
CA ALA A 23 2.24 -4.41 -3.15
C ALA A 23 2.94 -4.21 -1.79
N ALA A 24 3.50 -5.28 -1.21
CA ALA A 24 4.25 -5.21 0.05
C ALA A 24 5.49 -4.31 -0.07
N LYS A 25 6.26 -4.45 -1.16
CA LYS A 25 7.41 -3.56 -1.45
C LYS A 25 6.97 -2.11 -1.62
N HIS A 26 5.87 -1.87 -2.33
CA HIS A 26 5.34 -0.51 -2.50
C HIS A 26 4.94 0.12 -1.16
N LEU A 27 4.22 -0.63 -0.30
CA LEU A 27 3.85 -0.14 1.03
C LEU A 27 5.09 0.20 1.90
N ARG A 28 6.16 -0.61 1.81
CA ARG A 28 7.44 -0.31 2.48
C ARG A 28 8.06 0.98 1.94
N LEU A 29 8.11 1.16 0.62
CA LEU A 29 8.62 2.39 0.01
C LEU A 29 7.86 3.63 0.45
N LEU A 30 6.53 3.53 0.59
CA LEU A 30 5.71 4.64 1.09
C LEU A 30 5.99 4.95 2.57
N ALA A 31 6.23 3.93 3.38
CA ALA A 31 6.63 4.12 4.77
C ALA A 31 7.97 4.84 4.90
N ASP A 32 8.95 4.44 4.07
CA ASP A 32 10.28 5.05 4.04
C ASP A 32 10.20 6.49 3.51
N TYR A 33 9.36 6.74 2.51
CA TYR A 33 9.09 8.08 1.97
C TYR A 33 8.57 9.04 3.04
N ASP A 34 7.63 8.59 3.88
CA ASP A 34 7.11 9.35 5.02
C ASP A 34 8.03 9.31 6.26
N LYS A 35 9.18 8.63 6.17
CA LYS A 35 10.20 8.52 7.22
C LYS A 35 9.69 7.88 8.51
N PHE A 36 8.77 6.93 8.41
CA PHE A 36 8.31 6.16 9.57
C PHE A 36 9.40 5.21 10.06
N THR A 37 9.79 5.33 11.32
CA THR A 37 10.81 4.47 11.95
C THR A 37 10.25 3.19 12.56
N SER A 38 8.94 3.16 12.81
CA SER A 38 8.19 2.01 13.30
C SER A 38 6.80 2.00 12.67
N ILE A 39 6.21 0.82 12.47
CA ILE A 39 4.87 0.70 11.90
C ILE A 39 3.89 0.23 12.99
N GLY A 40 3.13 1.17 13.53
CA GLY A 40 1.95 0.92 14.34
C GLY A 40 0.67 1.08 13.53
N MET A 41 -0.48 0.94 14.19
CA MET A 41 -1.79 1.06 13.53
C MET A 41 -2.05 2.46 12.97
N ASP A 42 -1.47 3.50 13.56
CA ASP A 42 -1.58 4.87 13.06
C ASP A 42 -0.78 5.06 11.76
N GLU A 43 0.43 4.51 11.69
CA GLU A 43 1.22 4.50 10.47
C GLU A 43 0.55 3.64 9.39
N VAL A 44 0.00 2.47 9.73
CA VAL A 44 -0.78 1.65 8.79
C VAL A 44 -1.93 2.46 8.18
N ARG A 45 -2.65 3.25 8.99
CA ARG A 45 -3.72 4.12 8.50
C ARG A 45 -3.18 5.14 7.50
N ILE A 46 -2.10 5.83 7.82
CA ILE A 46 -1.54 6.87 6.96
C ILE A 46 -0.97 6.27 5.66
N ILE A 47 -0.21 5.18 5.76
CA ILE A 47 0.37 4.47 4.62
C ILE A 47 -0.73 3.93 3.71
N GLY A 48 -1.80 3.36 4.27
CA GLY A 48 -2.96 2.92 3.49
C GLY A 48 -3.58 4.08 2.72
N ALA A 49 -3.86 5.20 3.37
CA ALA A 49 -4.39 6.40 2.71
C ALA A 49 -3.45 6.92 1.61
N ARG A 50 -2.13 6.93 1.85
CA ARG A 50 -1.12 7.30 0.84
C ARG A 50 -1.06 6.33 -0.33
N TYR A 51 -1.18 5.03 -0.10
CA TYR A 51 -1.20 4.02 -1.17
C TYR A 51 -2.31 4.31 -2.19
N ASN A 52 -3.49 4.71 -1.69
CA ASN A 52 -4.63 5.05 -2.55
C ASN A 52 -4.49 6.43 -3.23
N ARG A 53 -3.81 7.39 -2.59
CA ARG A 53 -3.75 8.80 -3.03
C ARG A 53 -2.44 9.19 -3.73
N GLY A 54 -1.44 8.30 -3.71
CA GLY A 54 -0.11 8.52 -4.27
C GLY A 54 0.80 9.42 -3.42
N THR A 55 1.99 9.71 -3.96
CA THR A 55 3.02 10.53 -3.31
C THR A 55 2.90 12.03 -3.59
N ASN A 56 1.97 12.45 -4.45
CA ASN A 56 1.78 13.87 -4.77
C ASN A 56 1.34 14.72 -3.56
N PRO A 57 0.37 14.27 -2.71
CA PRO A 57 -0.01 15.02 -1.52
C PRO A 57 1.08 14.93 -0.42
N SER A 58 1.28 16.02 0.30
CA SER A 58 2.12 16.01 1.52
C SER A 58 1.49 15.10 2.59
N ILE A 59 2.29 14.69 3.58
CA ILE A 59 1.80 13.83 4.66
C ILE A 59 0.69 14.50 5.48
N GLU A 60 0.74 15.83 5.65
CA GLU A 60 -0.32 16.62 6.28
C GLU A 60 -1.61 16.48 5.48
N LYS A 61 -1.53 16.57 4.15
CA LYS A 61 -2.69 16.42 3.27
C LYS A 61 -3.24 15.00 3.20
N ILE A 62 -2.39 14.00 3.41
CA ILE A 62 -2.84 12.61 3.62
C ILE A 62 -3.60 12.51 4.95
N LYS A 63 -3.08 13.08 6.04
CA LYS A 63 -3.70 13.01 7.38
C LYS A 63 -5.08 13.67 7.46
N GLU A 64 -5.37 14.64 6.60
CA GLU A 64 -6.70 15.27 6.51
C GLU A 64 -7.80 14.31 6.00
N ASP A 65 -7.46 13.34 5.17
CA ASP A 65 -8.40 12.32 4.68
C ASP A 65 -7.69 10.96 4.62
N THR A 66 -7.92 10.20 5.69
CA THR A 66 -7.39 8.85 5.89
C THR A 66 -8.45 7.78 5.69
N SER A 67 -9.57 8.09 5.04
CA SER A 67 -10.74 7.20 4.90
C SER A 67 -10.40 5.79 4.39
N TYR A 68 -9.49 5.67 3.41
CA TYR A 68 -9.04 4.37 2.93
C TYR A 68 -8.17 3.62 3.95
N GLY A 69 -7.30 4.33 4.66
CA GLY A 69 -6.55 3.78 5.80
C GLY A 69 -7.45 3.31 6.93
N ASP A 70 -8.48 4.09 7.26
CA ASP A 70 -9.49 3.74 8.26
C ASP A 70 -10.26 2.48 7.85
N PHE A 71 -10.61 2.34 6.57
CA PHE A 71 -11.23 1.13 6.05
C PHE A 71 -10.38 -0.11 6.33
N ILE A 72 -9.05 -0.01 6.14
CA ILE A 72 -8.09 -1.09 6.38
C ILE A 72 -8.01 -1.40 7.88
N VAL A 73 -7.74 -0.39 8.70
CA VAL A 73 -7.56 -0.56 10.15
C VAL A 73 -8.81 -1.13 10.81
N LYS A 74 -10.02 -0.69 10.43
CA LYS A 74 -11.29 -1.22 10.94
C LYS A 74 -11.50 -2.70 10.64
N ARG A 75 -10.85 -3.22 9.58
CA ARG A 75 -10.95 -4.63 9.15
C ARG A 75 -9.67 -5.43 9.44
N TRP A 76 -8.75 -4.89 10.23
CA TRP A 76 -7.45 -5.51 10.48
C TRP A 76 -7.55 -6.96 10.95
N ASN A 77 -8.42 -7.24 11.93
CA ASN A 77 -8.64 -8.59 12.44
C ASN A 77 -9.21 -9.54 11.37
N PHE A 78 -10.09 -9.05 10.51
CA PHE A 78 -10.65 -9.83 9.41
C PHE A 78 -9.57 -10.18 8.38
N PHE A 79 -8.77 -9.21 7.94
CA PHE A 79 -7.67 -9.48 7.02
C PHE A 79 -6.62 -10.40 7.62
N GLY A 80 -6.32 -10.28 8.91
CA GLY A 80 -5.42 -11.18 9.61
C GLY A 80 -5.89 -12.65 9.65
N GLN A 81 -7.17 -12.93 9.42
CA GLN A 81 -7.69 -14.30 9.28
C GLN A 81 -7.49 -14.87 7.87
N LEU A 82 -7.34 -14.01 6.84
CA LEU A 82 -7.16 -14.44 5.44
C LEU A 82 -5.71 -14.82 5.11
N VAL A 83 -4.75 -14.36 5.92
CA VAL A 83 -3.31 -14.60 5.75
C VAL A 83 -2.84 -15.83 6.55
N ARG A 84 -3.76 -16.55 7.21
CA ARG A 84 -3.47 -17.73 8.03
C ARG A 84 -3.76 -19.03 7.29
#